data_AF-A0A1X7H2C7-F1
#
_entry.id   AF-A0A1X7H2C7-F1
#
_cell.length_a   1.000
_cell.length_b   1.000
_cell.length_c   1.000
_cell.angle_alpha   90.00
_cell.angle_beta   90.00
_cell.angle_gamma   90.00
#
_symmetry.space_group_name_H-M   'P 1'
#
loop_
_entity.id
_entity.type
_entity.pdbx_description
1 polymer ?
#
loop_
_entity_poly.entity_id
_entity_poly.type
_entity_poly.pdbx_seq_one_letter_code
_entity_poly.pdbx_strand_id
1 'polypeptide(L)'
;MRNALFLLALTGAAVTAPASAQLAAQPSLVVLTVDLDLTSANGRARLDQRIARAVREVCGHPSDADAEGRSKVRECRDATLAAISEQRAIAIAAAERPVRLAGSQ
;
A
#
# COMPACT_ATOMS: atom_id res chain seq x y z
N MET A 1 16.82 27.18 69.12
CA MET A 1 15.96 27.49 67.96
C MET A 1 16.77 27.20 66.71
N ARG A 2 16.53 26.09 66.02
CA ARG A 2 17.32 25.65 64.85
C ARG A 2 16.34 25.40 63.70
N ASN A 3 16.35 26.31 62.73
CA ASN A 3 15.42 26.36 61.60
C ASN A 3 15.42 25.05 60.80
N ALA A 4 14.22 24.53 60.53
CA ALA A 4 14.01 23.41 59.63
C ALA A 4 14.01 23.93 58.17
N LEU A 5 14.97 23.48 57.38
CA LEU A 5 14.96 23.63 55.92
C LEU A 5 14.09 22.50 55.35
N PHE A 6 12.90 22.83 54.87
CA PHE A 6 12.07 21.91 54.09
C PHE A 6 12.45 22.04 52.61
N LEU A 7 13.12 21.02 52.09
CA LEU A 7 13.34 20.82 50.66
C LEU A 7 12.09 20.19 50.06
N LEU A 8 11.32 20.95 49.28
CA LEU A 8 10.18 20.46 48.53
C LEU A 8 10.67 19.94 47.17
N ALA A 9 10.78 18.62 47.01
CA ALA A 9 11.10 18.00 45.73
C ALA A 9 9.84 17.97 44.85
N LEU A 10 9.83 18.76 43.78
CA LEU A 10 8.78 18.77 42.76
C LEU A 10 9.07 17.68 41.73
N THR A 11 8.54 16.47 41.93
CA THR A 11 8.54 15.42 40.89
C THR A 11 7.47 15.74 39.84
N GLY A 12 7.88 16.44 38.77
CA GLY A 12 7.06 16.59 37.58
C GLY A 12 6.94 15.26 36.85
N ALA A 13 5.77 14.62 36.92
CA ALA A 13 5.45 13.47 36.09
C ALA A 13 5.29 13.95 34.65
N ALA A 14 6.29 13.71 33.80
CA ALA A 14 6.18 13.91 32.37
C ALA A 14 5.21 12.88 31.80
N VAL A 15 3.97 13.30 31.53
CA VAL A 15 2.99 12.51 30.77
C VAL A 15 3.49 12.44 29.33
N THR A 16 4.20 11.37 28.99
CA THR A 16 4.50 11.04 27.60
C THR A 16 3.20 10.52 26.96
N ALA A 17 2.44 11.41 26.34
CA ALA A 17 1.31 11.00 25.51
C ALA A 17 1.85 10.10 24.38
N PRO A 18 1.26 8.91 24.14
CA PRO A 18 1.65 8.10 22.99
C PRO A 18 1.30 8.90 21.73
N ALA A 19 2.28 9.11 20.86
CA ALA A 19 2.05 9.67 19.54
C ALA A 19 1.19 8.67 18.76
N SER A 20 -0.12 8.92 18.69
CA SER A 20 -1.04 8.18 17.84
C SER A 20 -0.58 8.36 16.41
N ALA A 21 0.06 7.34 15.83
CA ALA A 21 0.32 7.30 14.40
C ALA A 21 -1.02 7.36 13.68
N GLN A 22 -1.38 8.52 13.16
CA GLN A 22 -2.54 8.69 12.29
C GLN A 22 -2.25 7.83 11.06
N LEU A 23 -2.99 6.74 10.91
CA LEU A 23 -2.90 5.87 9.74
C LEU A 23 -3.42 6.70 8.55
N ALA A 24 -2.54 7.51 7.96
CA ALA A 24 -2.85 8.23 6.74
C ALA A 24 -3.28 7.18 5.72
N ALA A 25 -4.52 7.28 5.23
CA ALA A 25 -5.02 6.36 4.22
C ALA A 25 -4.03 6.40 3.05
N GLN A 26 -3.35 5.28 2.83
CA GLN A 26 -2.39 5.17 1.74
C GLN A 26 -3.17 5.33 0.43
N PRO A 27 -2.66 6.12 -0.53
CA PRO A 27 -3.34 6.28 -1.81
C PRO A 27 -3.50 4.91 -2.47
N SER A 28 -4.74 4.52 -2.75
CA SER A 28 -5.07 3.27 -3.43
C SER A 28 -5.76 3.55 -4.76
N LEU A 29 -5.45 2.73 -5.77
CA LEU A 29 -6.01 2.84 -7.12
C LEU A 29 -6.63 1.51 -7.52
N VAL A 30 -7.81 1.57 -8.12
CA VAL A 30 -8.51 0.40 -8.67
C VAL A 30 -8.08 0.18 -10.11
N VAL A 31 -7.62 -1.02 -10.43
CA VAL A 31 -7.30 -1.44 -11.80
C VAL A 31 -8.45 -2.28 -12.34
N LEU A 32 -9.19 -1.74 -13.32
CA LEU A 32 -10.28 -2.45 -13.98
C LEU A 32 -9.74 -3.49 -14.97
N THR A 33 -10.40 -4.66 -14.98
CA THR A 33 -10.06 -5.81 -15.83
C THR A 33 -11.19 -6.25 -16.76
N VAL A 34 -12.37 -5.64 -16.66
CA VAL A 34 -13.60 -6.07 -17.38
C VAL A 34 -13.46 -6.03 -18.90
N ASP A 35 -12.59 -5.17 -19.42
CA ASP A 35 -12.33 -5.00 -20.84
C ASP A 35 -11.13 -5.81 -21.35
N LEU A 36 -10.48 -6.58 -20.46
CA LEU A 36 -9.32 -7.41 -20.79
C LEU A 36 -9.73 -8.88 -20.88
N ASP A 37 -9.38 -9.51 -22.00
CA ASP A 37 -9.39 -10.98 -22.08
C ASP A 37 -8.16 -11.55 -21.35
N LEU A 38 -8.32 -11.81 -20.05
CA LEU A 38 -7.26 -12.36 -19.20
C LEU A 38 -6.96 -13.85 -19.48
N THR A 39 -7.74 -14.53 -20.32
CA THR A 39 -7.44 -15.89 -20.78
C THR A 39 -6.34 -15.89 -21.86
N SER A 40 -6.10 -14.74 -22.49
CA SER A 40 -5.06 -14.57 -23.51
C SER A 40 -3.73 -14.06 -22.94
N ALA A 41 -2.62 -14.37 -23.62
CA ALA A 41 -1.32 -13.78 -23.29
C ALA A 41 -1.31 -12.25 -23.47
N ASN A 42 -2.01 -11.73 -24.49
CA ASN A 42 -2.07 -10.29 -24.75
C ASN A 42 -2.84 -9.53 -23.64
N GLY A 43 -3.98 -10.06 -23.19
CA GLY A 43 -4.76 -9.42 -22.13
C GLY A 43 -4.04 -9.44 -20.78
N ARG A 44 -3.30 -10.52 -20.46
CA ARG A 44 -2.42 -10.57 -19.28
C ARG A 44 -1.30 -9.52 -19.35
N ALA A 45 -0.65 -9.36 -20.51
CA ALA A 45 0.36 -8.31 -20.68
C ALA A 45 -0.22 -6.89 -20.56
N ARG A 46 -1.45 -6.65 -21.04
CA ARG A 46 -2.16 -5.38 -20.86
C ARG A 46 -2.49 -5.10 -19.39
N LEU A 47 -2.89 -6.14 -18.65
CA LEU A 47 -3.09 -6.03 -17.20
C LEU A 47 -1.79 -5.60 -16.51
N ASP A 48 -0.67 -6.23 -16.85
CA ASP A 48 0.65 -5.91 -16.27
C ASP A 48 1.05 -4.46 -16.52
N GLN A 49 0.81 -3.96 -17.73
CA GLN A 49 1.06 -2.56 -18.06
C GLN A 49 0.19 -1.59 -17.25
N ARG A 50 -1.08 -1.95 -16.98
CA ARG A 50 -1.98 -1.14 -16.16
C ARG A 50 -1.55 -1.13 -14.70
N ILE A 51 -1.22 -2.30 -14.15
CA ILE A 51 -0.69 -2.41 -12.78
C ILE A 51 0.57 -1.55 -12.66
N ALA A 52 1.52 -1.68 -13.59
CA ALA A 52 2.74 -0.88 -13.57
C ALA A 52 2.47 0.64 -13.63
N ARG A 53 1.42 1.07 -14.36
CA ARG A 53 1.00 2.48 -14.40
C ARG A 53 0.41 2.92 -13.06
N ALA A 54 -0.54 2.17 -12.51
CA ALA A 54 -1.15 2.46 -11.22
C ALA A 54 -0.11 2.51 -10.10
N VAL A 55 0.87 1.60 -10.11
CA VAL A 55 2.00 1.61 -9.16
C VAL A 55 2.81 2.90 -9.26
N ARG A 56 3.06 3.43 -10.47
CA ARG A 56 3.74 4.73 -10.63
C ARG A 56 2.90 5.90 -10.12
N GLU A 57 1.58 5.82 -10.22
CA GLU A 57 0.67 6.85 -9.72
C GLU A 57 0.59 6.83 -8.19
N VAL A 58 0.55 5.65 -7.56
CA VAL A 58 0.60 5.48 -6.09
C VAL A 58 1.94 5.92 -5.51
N CYS A 59 3.05 5.44 -6.07
CA CYS A 59 4.39 5.71 -5.53
C CYS A 59 4.97 7.06 -5.99
N GLY A 60 4.32 7.73 -6.93
CA GLY A 60 4.75 9.01 -7.48
C GLY A 60 5.99 8.95 -8.36
N HIS A 61 6.49 10.16 -8.67
CA HIS A 61 7.70 10.40 -9.44
C HIS A 61 8.71 11.15 -8.56
N PRO A 62 9.93 10.61 -8.37
CA PRO A 62 10.96 11.29 -7.61
C PRO A 62 11.53 12.45 -8.42
N SER A 63 12.12 13.44 -7.75
CA SER A 63 12.94 14.45 -8.40
C SER A 63 14.26 13.84 -8.90
N ASP A 64 14.72 14.26 -10.08
CA ASP A 64 16.01 13.82 -10.63
C ASP A 64 17.21 14.26 -9.78
N ALA A 65 17.05 15.34 -8.99
CA ALA A 65 18.08 15.83 -8.09
C ALA A 65 18.14 15.09 -6.74
N ASP A 66 17.11 14.30 -6.39
CA ASP A 66 16.99 13.64 -5.08
C ASP A 66 17.29 12.14 -5.16
N ALA A 67 18.51 11.76 -4.80
CA ALA A 67 18.95 10.36 -4.82
C ALA A 67 18.21 9.49 -3.79
N GLU A 68 17.90 10.04 -2.61
CA GLU A 68 17.20 9.33 -1.56
C GLU A 68 15.74 9.10 -1.95
N GLY A 69 15.07 10.13 -2.48
CA GLY A 69 13.72 10.01 -3.04
C GLY A 69 13.63 8.98 -4.16
N ARG A 70 14.65 8.89 -5.04
CA ARG A 70 14.70 7.82 -6.04
C ARG A 70 14.76 6.41 -5.43
N SER A 71 15.51 6.21 -4.34
CA SER A 71 15.54 4.91 -3.66
C SER A 71 14.18 4.57 -3.07
N LYS A 72 13.59 5.51 -2.33
CA LYS A 72 12.27 5.34 -1.70
C LYS A 72 11.18 5.02 -2.72
N VAL A 73 11.18 5.69 -3.87
CA VAL A 73 10.20 5.40 -4.93
C VAL A 73 10.44 4.02 -5.54
N ARG A 74 11.69 3.59 -5.76
CA ARG A 74 11.97 2.22 -6.23
C ARG A 74 11.46 1.17 -5.24
N GLU A 75 11.81 1.32 -3.96
CA GLU A 75 11.37 0.43 -2.88
C GLU A 75 9.84 0.36 -2.79
N CYS A 76 9.15 1.51 -2.89
CA CYS A 76 7.68 1.55 -2.94
C CYS A 76 7.12 0.75 -4.12
N ARG A 77 7.71 0.89 -5.32
CA ARG A 77 7.23 0.20 -6.52
C ARG A 77 7.42 -1.31 -6.40
N ASP A 78 8.57 -1.75 -5.93
CA ASP A 78 8.89 -3.17 -5.75
C ASP A 78 7.97 -3.80 -4.69
N ALA A 79 7.78 -3.11 -3.56
CA ALA A 79 6.87 -3.57 -2.50
C ALA A 79 5.41 -3.62 -2.98
N THR A 80 4.95 -2.63 -3.73
CA THR A 80 3.58 -2.58 -4.25
C THR A 80 3.33 -3.65 -5.31
N LEU A 81 4.30 -3.90 -6.20
CA LEU A 81 4.23 -4.99 -7.18
C LEU A 81 4.22 -6.36 -6.51
N ALA A 82 5.01 -6.54 -5.45
CA ALA A 82 4.96 -7.76 -4.65
C ALA A 82 3.58 -7.93 -3.98
N ALA A 83 3.05 -6.87 -3.37
CA ALA A 83 1.76 -6.91 -2.67
C ALA A 83 0.57 -7.21 -3.60
N ILE A 84 0.57 -6.69 -4.84
CA ILE A 84 -0.51 -6.91 -5.80
C ILE A 84 -0.40 -8.24 -6.58
N SER A 85 0.73 -8.95 -6.45
CA SER A 85 1.01 -10.17 -7.24
C SER A 85 -0.04 -11.28 -7.05
N GLU A 86 -0.50 -11.46 -5.82
CA GLU A 86 -1.56 -12.43 -5.48
C GLU A 86 -2.90 -12.02 -6.10
N GLN A 87 -3.29 -10.75 -5.97
CA GLN A 87 -4.56 -10.25 -6.53
C GLN A 87 -4.58 -10.36 -8.05
N ARG A 88 -3.43 -10.13 -8.70
CA ARG A 88 -3.25 -10.37 -10.13
C ARG A 88 -3.48 -11.84 -10.48
N ALA A 89 -2.87 -12.77 -9.74
CA ALA A 89 -3.06 -14.20 -9.96
C ALA A 89 -4.52 -14.62 -9.79
N ILE A 90 -5.20 -14.10 -8.76
CA ILE A 90 -6.63 -14.32 -8.52
C ILE A 90 -7.46 -13.82 -9.70
N ALA A 91 -7.17 -12.62 -10.22
CA ALA A 91 -7.91 -12.07 -11.36
C ALA A 91 -7.76 -12.94 -12.62
N ILE A 92 -6.57 -13.46 -12.88
CA ILE A 92 -6.32 -14.38 -14.01
C ILE A 92 -7.05 -15.70 -13.79
N ALA A 93 -6.89 -16.32 -12.62
CA ALA A 93 -7.54 -17.58 -12.30
C ALA A 93 -9.07 -17.45 -12.34
N ALA A 94 -9.64 -16.32 -11.92
CA ALA A 94 -11.07 -16.06 -12.00
C ALA A 94 -11.57 -16.00 -13.46
N ALA A 95 -10.79 -15.43 -14.38
CA ALA A 95 -11.14 -15.37 -15.80
C ALA A 95 -11.11 -16.74 -16.49
N GLU A 96 -10.31 -17.68 -15.98
CA GLU A 96 -10.20 -19.05 -16.53
C GLU A 96 -11.33 -19.98 -16.06
N ARG A 97 -12.12 -19.58 -15.05
CA ARG A 97 -13.15 -20.46 -14.46
C ARG A 97 -14.42 -20.47 -15.34
N PRO A 98 -14.86 -21.64 -15.82
CA PRO A 98 -16.12 -21.74 -16.56
C PRO A 98 -17.32 -21.48 -15.64
N VAL A 99 -18.26 -20.66 -16.10
CA VAL A 99 -19.54 -20.45 -15.42
C VAL A 99 -20.45 -21.64 -15.73
N ARG A 100 -20.81 -22.42 -14.69
CA ARG A 100 -21.77 -23.52 -14.79
C ARG A 100 -23.15 -23.00 -14.44
N LEU A 101 -24.10 -23.15 -15.36
CA LEU A 101 -25.52 -22.91 -15.08
C LEU A 101 -26.13 -24.23 -14.60
N ALA A 102 -26.73 -24.24 -13.40
CA ALA A 102 -27.55 -25.35 -12.93
C ALA A 102 -29.00 -25.07 -13.31
N GLY A 103 -29.60 -25.96 -14.11
CA GLY A 103 -31.03 -25.92 -14.39
C GLY A 103 -31.80 -26.59 -13.26
N SER A 104 -32.76 -25.87 -12.67
CA SER A 104 -33.82 -26.49 -11.87
C SER A 104 -34.98 -26.77 -12.82
N GLN A 105 -35.12 -28.05 -13.20
CA GLN A 105 -36.36 -28.54 -13.81
C GLN A 105 -37.40 -28.79 -12.71
#